data_AF-G0Z0A7-F1
#
_entry.id   AF-G0Z0A7-F1
#
_cell.length_a   1.000
_cell.length_b   1.000
_cell.length_c   1.000
_cell.angle_alpha   90.00
_cell.angle_beta   90.00
_cell.angle_gamma   90.00
#
_symmetry.space_group_name_H-M   'P 1'
#
loop_
_entity.id
_entity.type
_entity.pdbx_description
1 polymer ?
#
loop_
_entity_poly.entity_id
_entity_poly.type
_entity_poly.pdbx_seq_one_letter_code
_entity_poly.pdbx_strand_id
1 'polypeptide(L)'
;CKDALKEILTCDKFKEAVTGNGKDILKGILTDSTGKFKELIESTGKDKLKEILTDNTGNFKGLVEGAGKDEAKAVLTHEKFKDLFNDKTTAGYVKEILTSDKFKELFTDATKAGYVKEILTNDTAKEILTDQTAKEVLKDGTAKDILKDTNAAALLKDSTAKEVLKCDKFKEAITGAGKDELKYILTNSEFKSLFDSKDSAEAVKAIFTHNKFKELLETCKNNPNNTQALANALDELKALITCGSGDHATKLQAF
;
A
#
# COMPACT_ATOMS: atom_id res chain seq x y z
N CYS A 1 13.67 -14.45 -42.50
CA CYS A 1 14.04 -13.33 -41.59
C CYS A 1 14.42 -12.05 -42.32
N LYS A 2 15.34 -12.08 -43.30
CA LYS A 2 15.86 -10.85 -43.95
C LYS A 2 14.78 -9.98 -44.61
N ASP A 3 13.74 -10.58 -45.20
CA ASP A 3 12.69 -9.85 -45.92
C ASP A 3 11.68 -9.15 -45.00
N ALA A 4 11.37 -9.72 -43.83
CA ALA A 4 10.43 -9.10 -42.87
C ALA A 4 11.04 -7.86 -42.18
N LEU A 5 12.32 -7.95 -41.80
CA LEU A 5 13.06 -6.78 -41.30
C LEU A 5 13.14 -5.70 -42.40
N LYS A 6 13.40 -6.10 -43.65
CA LYS A 6 13.43 -5.18 -44.79
C LYS A 6 12.07 -4.50 -44.99
N GLU A 7 10.97 -5.23 -44.87
CA GLU A 7 9.61 -4.70 -45.00
C GLU A 7 9.27 -3.67 -43.90
N ILE A 8 9.60 -3.96 -42.63
CA ILE A 8 9.42 -3.03 -41.50
C ILE A 8 10.26 -1.76 -41.71
N LEU A 9 11.55 -1.91 -42.04
CA LEU A 9 12.46 -0.79 -42.28
C LEU A 9 12.05 0.07 -43.49
N THR A 10 11.33 -0.50 -44.45
CA THR A 10 10.80 0.23 -45.62
C THR A 10 9.45 0.89 -45.40
N CYS A 11 8.75 0.59 -44.30
CA CYS A 11 7.45 1.21 -44.00
C CYS A 11 7.61 2.71 -43.73
N ASP A 12 6.89 3.56 -44.45
CA ASP A 12 7.01 5.01 -44.30
C ASP A 12 6.65 5.51 -42.90
N LYS A 13 5.71 4.83 -42.20
CA LYS A 13 5.37 5.14 -40.81
C LYS A 13 6.47 4.75 -39.83
N PHE A 14 7.14 3.62 -40.09
CA PHE A 14 8.34 3.26 -39.33
C PHE A 14 9.44 4.29 -39.59
N LYS A 15 9.65 4.72 -40.84
CA LYS A 15 10.59 5.80 -41.19
C LYS A 15 10.27 7.08 -40.45
N GLU A 16 9.01 7.53 -40.42
CA GLU A 16 8.57 8.69 -39.63
C GLU A 16 8.85 8.52 -38.14
N ALA A 17 8.57 7.34 -37.57
CA ALA A 17 8.86 7.06 -36.16
C ALA A 17 10.37 7.07 -35.86
N VAL A 18 11.22 6.66 -36.81
CA VAL A 18 12.69 6.70 -36.68
C VAL A 18 13.33 7.99 -37.22
N THR A 19 12.55 8.98 -37.66
CA THR A 19 13.03 10.32 -38.06
C THR A 19 12.48 11.44 -37.18
N GLY A 20 11.44 11.17 -36.39
CA GLY A 20 10.86 12.09 -35.42
C GLY A 20 11.67 12.26 -34.11
N ASN A 21 11.10 13.01 -33.18
CA ASN A 21 11.73 13.34 -31.88
C ASN A 21 11.97 12.11 -30.99
N GLY A 22 11.23 11.02 -31.25
CA GLY A 22 11.36 9.76 -30.53
C GLY A 22 12.45 8.84 -31.08
N LYS A 23 13.18 9.27 -32.13
CA LYS A 23 14.16 8.44 -32.85
C LYS A 23 15.19 7.79 -31.92
N ASP A 24 15.80 8.55 -31.02
CA ASP A 24 16.87 8.02 -30.16
C ASP A 24 16.32 7.07 -29.09
N ILE A 25 15.09 7.30 -28.64
CA ILE A 25 14.36 6.42 -27.74
C ILE A 25 14.04 5.11 -28.44
N LEU A 26 13.41 5.20 -29.61
CA LEU A 26 13.03 4.04 -30.43
C LEU A 26 14.27 3.24 -30.84
N LYS A 27 15.36 3.91 -31.24
CA LYS A 27 16.64 3.25 -31.51
C LYS A 27 17.12 2.52 -30.27
N GLY A 28 17.11 3.17 -29.10
CA GLY A 28 17.49 2.53 -27.84
C GLY A 28 16.64 1.32 -27.47
N ILE A 29 15.34 1.31 -27.80
CA ILE A 29 14.45 0.15 -27.62
C ILE A 29 14.84 -0.97 -28.59
N LEU A 30 15.05 -0.64 -29.87
CA LEU A 30 15.33 -1.61 -30.94
C LEU A 30 16.76 -2.17 -30.89
N THR A 31 17.72 -1.42 -30.37
CA THR A 31 19.14 -1.77 -30.32
C THR A 31 19.64 -1.99 -28.90
N ASP A 32 18.76 -2.33 -27.96
CA ASP A 32 19.17 -2.54 -26.59
C ASP A 32 20.29 -3.61 -26.50
N SER A 33 21.17 -3.45 -25.51
CA SER A 33 22.37 -4.28 -25.35
C SER A 33 22.09 -5.75 -25.01
N THR A 34 20.83 -6.11 -24.73
CA THR A 34 20.44 -7.52 -24.52
C THR A 34 20.24 -8.27 -25.83
N GLY A 35 20.11 -7.57 -26.97
CA GLY A 35 19.88 -8.19 -28.28
C GLY A 35 18.46 -8.78 -28.47
N LYS A 36 17.67 -8.90 -27.40
CA LYS A 36 16.34 -9.53 -27.41
C LYS A 36 15.31 -8.80 -28.28
N PHE A 37 15.38 -7.48 -28.42
CA PHE A 37 14.45 -6.76 -29.32
C PHE A 37 14.74 -7.03 -30.81
N LYS A 38 15.99 -7.36 -31.15
CA LYS A 38 16.37 -7.84 -32.49
C LYS A 38 15.86 -9.27 -32.71
N GLU A 39 15.98 -10.14 -31.71
CA GLU A 39 15.40 -11.50 -31.72
C GLU A 39 13.88 -11.47 -31.90
N LEU A 40 13.22 -10.44 -31.34
CA LEU A 40 11.80 -10.18 -31.46
C LEU A 40 11.30 -9.94 -32.89
N ILE A 41 12.13 -9.33 -33.75
CA ILE A 41 11.82 -9.17 -35.17
C ILE A 41 11.86 -10.52 -35.91
N GLU A 42 12.53 -11.51 -35.31
CA GLU A 42 12.64 -12.87 -35.80
C GLU A 42 11.69 -13.85 -35.06
N SER A 43 10.96 -13.37 -34.05
CA SER A 43 10.08 -14.19 -33.21
C SER A 43 8.68 -14.39 -33.81
N THR A 44 7.88 -15.22 -33.14
CA THR A 44 6.45 -15.42 -33.43
C THR A 44 5.61 -14.15 -33.23
N GLY A 45 6.08 -13.20 -32.42
CA GLY A 45 5.44 -11.92 -32.15
C GLY A 45 5.74 -10.81 -33.17
N LYS A 46 6.59 -11.05 -34.17
CA LYS A 46 7.07 -10.02 -35.12
C LYS A 46 5.96 -9.23 -35.83
N ASP A 47 4.84 -9.87 -36.19
CA ASP A 47 3.74 -9.22 -36.90
C ASP A 47 3.04 -8.22 -35.97
N LYS A 48 2.93 -8.54 -34.68
CA LYS A 48 2.39 -7.65 -33.65
C LYS A 48 3.33 -6.49 -33.35
N LEU A 49 4.63 -6.75 -33.33
CA LEU A 49 5.62 -5.67 -33.23
C LEU A 49 5.53 -4.71 -34.42
N LYS A 50 5.40 -5.23 -35.64
CA LYS A 50 5.16 -4.40 -36.84
C LYS A 50 3.89 -3.56 -36.68
N GLU A 51 2.78 -4.17 -36.25
CA GLU A 51 1.51 -3.46 -36.02
C GLU A 51 1.66 -2.31 -34.98
N ILE A 52 2.44 -2.49 -33.92
CA ILE A 52 2.74 -1.44 -32.92
C ILE A 52 3.57 -0.31 -33.54
N LEU A 53 4.64 -0.66 -34.26
CA LEU A 53 5.56 0.30 -34.86
C LEU A 53 4.94 1.10 -36.00
N THR A 54 3.93 0.52 -36.66
CA THR A 54 3.16 1.16 -37.72
C THR A 54 1.77 1.58 -37.25
N ASP A 55 1.57 1.73 -35.94
CA ASP A 55 0.30 2.12 -35.34
C ASP A 55 -0.18 3.48 -35.91
N ASN A 56 -1.46 3.53 -36.25
CA ASN A 56 -2.09 4.70 -36.85
C ASN A 56 -2.76 5.60 -35.81
N THR A 57 -2.92 5.14 -34.57
CA THR A 57 -3.52 5.95 -33.50
C THR A 57 -2.55 7.01 -32.96
N GLY A 58 -1.24 6.81 -33.20
CA GLY A 58 -0.19 7.68 -32.67
C GLY A 58 0.06 7.46 -31.18
N ASN A 59 -0.50 6.41 -30.59
CA ASN A 59 -0.36 6.13 -29.16
C ASN A 59 1.02 5.62 -28.82
N PHE A 60 1.54 4.66 -29.61
CA PHE A 60 2.92 4.21 -29.44
C PHE A 60 3.93 5.33 -29.72
N LYS A 61 3.67 6.16 -30.74
CA LYS A 61 4.46 7.36 -31.00
C LYS A 61 4.47 8.30 -29.79
N GLY A 62 3.31 8.53 -29.18
CA GLY A 62 3.18 9.32 -27.96
C GLY A 62 3.99 8.77 -26.77
N LEU A 63 4.14 7.44 -26.65
CA LEU A 63 5.00 6.83 -25.63
C LEU A 63 6.48 7.18 -25.84
N VAL A 64 6.97 7.14 -27.08
CA VAL A 64 8.39 7.35 -27.39
C VAL A 64 8.77 8.82 -27.59
N GLU A 65 7.79 9.71 -27.74
CA GLU A 65 7.99 11.16 -27.89
C GLU A 65 7.54 11.99 -26.68
N GLY A 66 6.71 11.41 -25.80
CA GLY A 66 6.09 12.09 -24.67
C GLY A 66 7.04 12.42 -23.51
N ALA A 67 6.48 13.05 -22.47
CA ALA A 67 7.24 13.46 -21.29
C ALA A 67 7.84 12.25 -20.53
N GLY A 68 7.12 11.13 -20.44
CA GLY A 68 7.58 9.89 -19.81
C GLY A 68 8.34 8.92 -20.73
N LYS A 69 8.93 9.41 -21.83
CA LYS A 69 9.56 8.55 -22.86
C LYS A 69 10.75 7.74 -22.34
N ASP A 70 11.49 8.24 -21.37
CA ASP A 70 12.63 7.54 -20.78
C ASP A 70 12.16 6.39 -19.86
N GLU A 71 11.09 6.60 -19.11
CA GLU A 71 10.41 5.56 -18.34
C GLU A 71 9.76 4.52 -19.25
N ALA A 72 9.11 4.94 -20.33
CA ALA A 72 8.54 4.03 -21.33
C ALA A 72 9.64 3.16 -21.95
N LYS A 73 10.78 3.75 -22.31
CA LYS A 73 11.97 3.02 -22.78
C LYS A 73 12.44 1.99 -21.76
N ALA A 74 12.54 2.36 -20.48
CA ALA A 74 12.96 1.45 -19.42
C ALA A 74 12.02 0.25 -19.30
N VAL A 75 10.70 0.46 -19.33
CA VAL A 75 9.70 -0.62 -19.34
C VAL A 75 9.85 -1.51 -20.57
N LEU A 76 9.89 -0.92 -21.77
CA LEU A 76 9.94 -1.64 -23.04
C LEU A 76 11.26 -2.42 -23.24
N THR A 77 12.32 -2.00 -22.57
CA THR A 77 13.63 -2.69 -22.60
C THR A 77 13.84 -3.65 -21.43
N HIS A 78 12.91 -3.71 -20.47
CA HIS A 78 12.98 -4.65 -19.35
C HIS A 78 12.83 -6.10 -19.81
N GLU A 79 13.63 -7.02 -19.28
CA GLU A 79 13.70 -8.41 -19.77
C GLU A 79 12.32 -9.10 -19.74
N LYS A 80 11.58 -8.95 -18.64
CA LYS A 80 10.25 -9.55 -18.48
C LYS A 80 9.21 -9.01 -19.45
N PHE A 81 9.34 -7.74 -19.87
CA PHE A 81 8.42 -7.17 -20.85
C PHE A 81 8.67 -7.75 -22.23
N LYS A 82 9.94 -7.97 -22.59
CA LYS A 82 10.31 -8.58 -23.88
C LYS A 82 9.83 -10.02 -24.00
N ASP A 83 9.91 -10.79 -22.92
CA ASP A 83 9.47 -12.19 -22.91
C ASP A 83 7.97 -12.33 -23.23
N LEU A 84 7.16 -11.27 -23.06
CA LEU A 84 5.73 -11.26 -23.40
C LEU A 84 5.46 -11.43 -24.91
N PHE A 85 6.46 -11.26 -25.75
CA PHE A 85 6.31 -11.44 -27.20
C PHE A 85 6.76 -12.82 -27.70
N ASN A 86 7.22 -13.72 -26.83
CA ASN A 86 7.61 -15.08 -27.21
C ASN A 86 6.41 -15.97 -27.54
N ASP A 87 5.22 -15.59 -27.08
CA ASP A 87 3.95 -16.23 -27.38
C ASP A 87 3.05 -15.30 -28.21
N LYS A 88 2.38 -15.86 -29.23
CA LYS A 88 1.55 -15.08 -30.16
C LYS A 88 0.33 -14.46 -29.49
N THR A 89 -0.28 -15.17 -28.53
CA THR A 89 -1.46 -14.68 -27.80
C THR A 89 -1.07 -13.50 -26.91
N THR A 90 0.00 -13.67 -26.14
CA THR A 90 0.54 -12.66 -25.24
C THR A 90 1.03 -11.43 -26.00
N ALA A 91 1.71 -11.60 -27.14
CA ALA A 91 2.08 -10.52 -28.04
C ALA A 91 0.87 -9.72 -28.56
N GLY A 92 -0.27 -10.40 -28.76
CA GLY A 92 -1.55 -9.77 -29.10
C GLY A 92 -2.02 -8.78 -28.03
N TYR A 93 -2.03 -9.21 -26.77
CA TYR A 93 -2.37 -8.34 -25.64
C TYR A 93 -1.40 -7.18 -25.46
N VAL A 94 -0.09 -7.42 -25.63
CA VAL A 94 0.91 -6.34 -25.58
C VAL A 94 0.64 -5.29 -26.64
N LYS A 95 0.29 -5.71 -27.86
CA LYS A 95 -0.10 -4.79 -28.93
C LYS A 95 -1.31 -3.95 -28.52
N GLU A 96 -2.38 -4.58 -28.04
CA GLU A 96 -3.58 -3.86 -27.58
C GLU A 96 -3.26 -2.82 -26.49
N ILE A 97 -2.38 -3.18 -25.54
CA ILE A 97 -1.93 -2.29 -24.46
C ILE A 97 -1.12 -1.11 -25.03
N LEU A 98 -0.09 -1.37 -25.84
CA LEU A 98 0.81 -0.33 -26.33
C LEU A 98 0.17 0.64 -27.34
N THR A 99 -0.93 0.23 -27.97
CA THR A 99 -1.74 1.10 -28.84
C THR A 99 -2.96 1.71 -28.14
N SER A 100 -3.13 1.48 -26.83
CA SER A 100 -4.26 2.00 -26.06
C SER A 100 -4.05 3.45 -25.61
N ASP A 101 -5.10 4.27 -25.70
CA ASP A 101 -5.12 5.63 -25.13
C ASP A 101 -4.85 5.60 -23.62
N LYS A 102 -5.50 4.68 -22.90
CA LYS A 102 -5.38 4.56 -21.43
C LYS A 102 -3.96 4.26 -20.99
N PHE A 103 -3.24 3.41 -21.73
CA PHE A 103 -1.87 3.08 -21.39
C PHE A 103 -0.93 4.24 -21.70
N LYS A 104 -1.13 4.92 -22.82
CA LYS A 104 -0.38 6.15 -23.16
C LYS A 104 -0.56 7.25 -22.12
N GLU A 105 -1.77 7.46 -21.61
CA GLU A 105 -2.05 8.46 -20.57
C GLU A 105 -1.22 8.25 -19.29
N LEU A 106 -0.77 7.03 -19.02
CA LEU A 106 0.12 6.74 -17.88
C LEU A 106 1.53 7.35 -18.05
N PHE A 107 1.92 7.72 -19.28
CA PHE A 107 3.24 8.25 -19.63
C PHE A 107 3.21 9.72 -20.10
N THR A 108 2.05 10.40 -20.03
CA THR A 108 1.96 11.83 -20.41
C THR A 108 2.61 12.75 -19.37
N ASP A 109 2.83 12.25 -18.16
CA ASP A 109 3.46 12.95 -17.04
C ASP A 109 4.65 12.12 -16.54
N ALA A 110 5.82 12.75 -16.38
CA ALA A 110 7.05 12.04 -16.01
C ALA A 110 6.97 11.42 -14.60
N THR A 111 6.27 12.07 -13.66
CA THR A 111 6.09 11.53 -12.30
C THR A 111 5.21 10.28 -12.33
N LYS A 112 4.06 10.33 -13.03
CA LYS A 112 3.21 9.15 -13.23
C LYS A 112 3.94 8.03 -13.95
N ALA A 113 4.69 8.37 -15.00
CA ALA A 113 5.51 7.42 -15.75
C ALA A 113 6.55 6.74 -14.84
N GLY A 114 7.14 7.49 -13.90
CA GLY A 114 8.09 6.98 -12.91
C GLY A 114 7.47 5.88 -12.06
N TYR A 115 6.26 6.08 -11.53
CA TYR A 115 5.54 5.06 -10.77
C TYR A 115 5.20 3.84 -11.62
N VAL A 116 4.80 4.04 -12.88
CA VAL A 116 4.48 2.94 -13.80
C VAL A 116 5.72 2.11 -14.09
N LYS A 117 6.86 2.75 -14.34
CA LYS A 117 8.15 2.07 -14.49
C LYS A 117 8.46 1.25 -13.25
N GLU A 118 8.45 1.86 -12.07
CA GLU A 118 8.73 1.16 -10.81
C GLU A 118 7.83 -0.06 -10.62
N ILE A 119 6.53 0.06 -10.88
CA ILE A 119 5.58 -1.06 -10.75
C ILE A 119 5.87 -2.17 -11.77
N LEU A 120 6.07 -1.83 -13.05
CA LEU A 120 6.22 -2.82 -14.11
C LEU A 120 7.60 -3.50 -14.13
N THR A 121 8.61 -2.90 -13.50
CA THR A 121 9.96 -3.48 -13.38
C THR A 121 10.25 -4.06 -12.00
N ASN A 122 9.31 -4.01 -11.05
CA ASN A 122 9.49 -4.52 -9.69
C ASN A 122 8.82 -5.88 -9.50
N ASP A 123 9.59 -6.85 -9.03
CA ASP A 123 9.16 -8.24 -8.86
C ASP A 123 8.08 -8.40 -7.78
N THR A 124 8.22 -7.67 -6.66
CA THR A 124 7.23 -7.64 -5.58
C THR A 124 5.92 -6.98 -6.03
N ALA A 125 5.99 -5.91 -6.84
CA ALA A 125 4.81 -5.26 -7.37
C ALA A 125 3.99 -6.20 -8.27
N LYS A 126 4.66 -7.07 -9.04
CA LYS A 126 4.00 -8.11 -9.84
C LYS A 126 3.24 -9.10 -8.95
N GLU A 127 3.84 -9.58 -7.86
CA GLU A 127 3.18 -10.50 -6.93
C GLU A 127 1.88 -9.88 -6.38
N ILE A 128 1.95 -8.64 -5.92
CA ILE A 128 0.81 -7.85 -5.44
C ILE A 128 -0.26 -7.69 -6.53
N LEU A 129 0.13 -7.37 -7.76
CA LEU A 129 -0.80 -7.20 -8.88
C LEU A 129 -1.40 -8.51 -9.40
N THR A 130 -0.88 -9.66 -8.97
CA THR A 130 -1.47 -10.97 -9.29
C THR A 130 -2.30 -11.56 -8.16
N ASP A 131 -2.01 -11.19 -6.91
CA ASP A 131 -2.74 -11.63 -5.73
C ASP A 131 -4.19 -11.09 -5.71
N GLN A 132 -5.16 -11.99 -5.55
CA GLN A 132 -6.57 -11.63 -5.62
C GLN A 132 -7.00 -10.74 -4.44
N THR A 133 -6.47 -10.97 -3.25
CA THR A 133 -6.79 -10.18 -2.06
C THR A 133 -6.25 -8.77 -2.22
N ALA A 134 -4.99 -8.64 -2.65
CA ALA A 134 -4.37 -7.35 -2.92
C ALA A 134 -5.11 -6.57 -4.02
N LYS A 135 -5.58 -7.23 -5.09
CA LYS A 135 -6.42 -6.59 -6.10
C LYS A 135 -7.71 -6.01 -5.54
N GLU A 136 -8.41 -6.75 -4.68
CA GLU A 136 -9.65 -6.27 -4.06
C GLU A 136 -9.36 -5.08 -3.12
N VAL A 137 -8.29 -5.17 -2.32
CA VAL A 137 -7.82 -4.04 -1.48
C VAL A 137 -7.47 -2.81 -2.33
N LEU A 138 -6.80 -2.97 -3.47
CA LEU A 138 -6.45 -1.85 -4.36
C LEU A 138 -7.65 -1.27 -5.12
N LYS A 139 -8.80 -1.95 -5.16
CA LYS A 139 -10.05 -1.40 -5.73
C LYS A 139 -10.86 -0.66 -4.68
N ASP A 140 -10.82 -1.13 -3.43
CA ASP A 140 -11.56 -0.57 -2.31
C ASP A 140 -11.20 0.90 -2.05
N GLY A 141 -12.23 1.75 -1.99
CA GLY A 141 -12.05 3.19 -1.83
C GLY A 141 -11.43 3.56 -0.48
N THR A 142 -11.88 2.88 0.59
CA THR A 142 -11.38 3.12 1.95
C THR A 142 -9.92 2.68 2.09
N ALA A 143 -9.55 1.54 1.52
CA ALA A 143 -8.16 1.09 1.50
C ALA A 143 -7.26 2.05 0.73
N LYS A 144 -7.71 2.62 -0.40
CA LYS A 144 -6.95 3.67 -1.11
C LYS A 144 -6.71 4.89 -0.26
N ASP A 145 -7.69 5.31 0.53
CA ASP A 145 -7.55 6.46 1.42
C ASP A 145 -6.59 6.15 2.58
N ILE A 146 -6.68 4.96 3.17
CA ILE A 146 -5.74 4.47 4.19
C ILE A 146 -4.32 4.41 3.65
N LEU A 147 -4.09 3.94 2.43
CA LEU A 147 -2.76 3.85 1.82
C LEU A 147 -2.12 5.23 1.53
N LYS A 148 -2.93 6.29 1.45
CA LYS A 148 -2.47 7.67 1.30
C LYS A 148 -2.31 8.39 2.65
N ASP A 149 -2.91 7.86 3.71
CA ASP A 149 -2.82 8.44 5.04
C ASP A 149 -1.43 8.17 5.65
N THR A 150 -0.70 9.25 5.95
CA THR A 150 0.66 9.17 6.47
C THR A 150 0.74 8.46 7.83
N ASN A 151 -0.28 8.60 8.68
CA ASN A 151 -0.32 7.94 9.99
C ASN A 151 -0.57 6.44 9.83
N ALA A 152 -1.48 6.04 8.95
CA ALA A 152 -1.72 4.65 8.62
C ALA A 152 -0.47 4.00 7.98
N ALA A 153 0.22 4.71 7.08
CA ALA A 153 1.47 4.24 6.50
C ALA A 153 2.57 4.04 7.56
N ALA A 154 2.64 4.92 8.58
CA ALA A 154 3.55 4.75 9.71
C ALA A 154 3.17 3.54 10.58
N LEU A 155 1.89 3.35 10.91
CA LEU A 155 1.38 2.19 11.63
C LEU A 155 1.67 0.87 10.90
N LEU A 156 1.55 0.87 9.57
CA LEU A 156 1.87 -0.29 8.72
C LEU A 156 3.37 -0.54 8.55
N LYS A 157 4.25 0.31 9.08
CA LYS A 157 5.70 0.06 9.16
C LYS A 157 6.11 -0.40 10.55
N ASP A 158 5.43 0.09 11.58
CA ASP A 158 5.70 -0.25 12.98
C ASP A 158 5.39 -1.73 13.30
N SER A 159 6.38 -2.44 13.82
CA SER A 159 6.26 -3.88 14.12
C SER A 159 5.30 -4.16 15.27
N THR A 160 5.26 -3.29 16.27
CA THR A 160 4.38 -3.44 17.45
C THR A 160 2.93 -3.21 17.07
N ALA A 161 2.64 -2.16 16.29
CA ALA A 161 1.31 -1.89 15.76
C ALA A 161 0.81 -3.06 14.88
N LYS A 162 1.67 -3.65 14.05
CA LYS A 162 1.32 -4.86 13.27
C LYS A 162 0.91 -6.03 14.14
N GLU A 163 1.63 -6.29 15.24
CA GLU A 163 1.28 -7.37 16.17
C GLU A 163 -0.06 -7.10 16.87
N VAL A 164 -0.28 -5.86 17.33
CA VAL A 164 -1.55 -5.45 17.94
C VAL A 164 -2.72 -5.62 16.95
N LEU A 165 -2.56 -5.21 15.70
CA LEU A 165 -3.59 -5.36 14.66
C LEU A 165 -3.87 -6.82 14.27
N LYS A 166 -2.92 -7.74 14.51
CA LYS A 166 -3.14 -9.17 14.31
C LYS A 166 -3.91 -9.82 15.46
N CYS A 167 -3.93 -9.22 16.65
CA CYS A 167 -4.62 -9.75 17.82
C CYS A 167 -6.13 -9.78 17.61
N ASP A 168 -6.73 -10.97 17.58
CA ASP A 168 -8.18 -11.13 17.35
C ASP A 168 -9.00 -10.44 18.44
N LYS A 169 -8.56 -10.49 19.70
CA LYS A 169 -9.21 -9.75 20.80
C LYS A 169 -9.21 -8.24 20.58
N PHE A 170 -8.14 -7.69 19.98
CA PHE A 170 -8.11 -6.27 19.66
C PHE A 170 -9.07 -5.94 18.52
N LYS A 171 -9.10 -6.77 17.47
CA LYS A 171 -10.06 -6.63 16.35
C LYS A 171 -11.50 -6.68 16.86
N GLU A 172 -11.83 -7.65 17.71
CA GLU A 172 -13.14 -7.76 18.36
C GLU A 172 -13.45 -6.51 19.19
N ALA A 173 -12.49 -5.99 19.95
CA ALA A 173 -12.71 -4.81 20.77
C ALA A 173 -12.99 -3.53 19.96
N ILE A 174 -12.37 -3.37 18.77
CA ILE A 174 -12.57 -2.20 17.89
C ILE A 174 -13.73 -2.35 16.91
N THR A 175 -14.37 -3.52 16.84
CA THR A 175 -15.53 -3.79 15.96
C THR A 175 -16.81 -4.18 16.72
N GLY A 176 -16.68 -4.60 17.97
CA GLY A 176 -17.78 -5.06 18.82
C GLY A 176 -18.49 -3.95 19.59
N ALA A 177 -19.39 -4.35 20.50
CA ALA A 177 -20.26 -3.45 21.26
C ALA A 177 -19.50 -2.45 22.16
N GLY A 178 -18.26 -2.75 22.57
CA GLY A 178 -17.44 -1.85 23.40
C GLY A 178 -16.55 -0.88 22.61
N LYS A 179 -16.75 -0.75 21.30
CA LYS A 179 -15.90 0.07 20.42
C LYS A 179 -15.88 1.55 20.84
N ASP A 180 -17.04 2.12 21.14
CA ASP A 180 -17.15 3.54 21.44
C ASP A 180 -16.57 3.86 22.82
N GLU A 181 -16.78 2.98 23.80
CA GLU A 181 -16.13 3.06 25.12
C GLU A 181 -14.61 2.91 24.99
N LEU A 182 -14.12 1.96 24.20
CA LEU A 182 -12.69 1.80 23.96
C LEU A 182 -12.11 3.04 23.29
N LYS A 183 -12.81 3.62 22.30
CA LYS A 183 -12.41 4.88 21.68
C LYS A 183 -12.35 6.02 22.70
N TYR A 184 -13.33 6.12 23.58
CA TYR A 184 -13.34 7.12 24.66
C TYR A 184 -12.12 6.93 25.58
N ILE A 185 -11.88 5.71 26.06
CA ILE A 185 -10.74 5.38 26.94
C ILE A 185 -9.41 5.76 26.27
N LEU A 186 -9.21 5.35 25.01
CA LEU A 186 -7.95 5.60 24.28
C LEU A 186 -7.76 7.07 23.89
N THR A 187 -8.82 7.88 23.87
CA THR A 187 -8.73 9.31 23.56
C THR A 187 -8.66 10.19 24.80
N ASN A 188 -9.13 9.70 25.96
CA ASN A 188 -9.08 10.37 27.25
C ASN A 188 -7.63 10.70 27.67
N SER A 189 -7.38 11.96 28.00
CA SER A 189 -6.04 12.46 28.36
C SER A 189 -5.51 11.91 29.68
N GLU A 190 -6.39 11.67 30.65
CA GLU A 190 -6.02 11.12 31.96
C GLU A 190 -5.58 9.67 31.80
N PHE A 191 -6.32 8.89 31.00
CA PHE A 191 -5.93 7.51 30.68
C PHE A 191 -4.60 7.46 29.93
N LYS A 192 -4.39 8.33 28.94
CA LYS A 192 -3.09 8.43 28.23
C LYS A 192 -1.95 8.72 29.21
N SER A 193 -2.15 9.63 30.15
CA SER A 193 -1.12 10.01 31.13
C SER A 193 -0.63 8.86 32.01
N LEU A 194 -1.43 7.80 32.14
CA LEU A 194 -1.03 6.56 32.83
C LEU A 194 0.15 5.84 32.15
N PHE A 195 0.45 6.18 30.89
CA PHE A 195 1.49 5.55 30.06
C PHE A 195 2.59 6.52 29.62
N ASP A 196 2.66 7.73 30.18
CA ASP A 196 3.68 8.74 29.82
C ASP A 196 5.10 8.37 30.30
N SER A 197 5.22 7.39 31.20
CA SER A 197 6.49 6.85 31.66
C SER A 197 6.46 5.33 31.77
N LYS A 198 7.64 4.71 31.73
CA LYS A 198 7.79 3.26 31.94
C LYS A 198 7.27 2.83 33.31
N ASP A 199 7.63 3.56 34.37
CA ASP A 199 7.25 3.22 35.75
C ASP A 199 5.73 3.29 35.93
N SER A 200 5.08 4.32 35.37
CA SER A 200 3.62 4.45 35.35
C SER A 200 2.97 3.29 34.60
N ALA A 201 3.49 2.93 33.42
CA ALA A 201 2.97 1.80 32.64
C ALA A 201 3.15 0.45 33.37
N GLU A 202 4.26 0.26 34.09
CA GLU A 202 4.50 -0.93 34.91
C GLU A 202 3.55 -1.00 36.12
N ALA A 203 3.27 0.12 36.79
CA ALA A 203 2.28 0.18 37.85
C ALA A 203 0.88 -0.16 37.34
N VAL A 204 0.50 0.38 36.17
CA VAL A 204 -0.76 0.07 35.49
C VAL A 204 -0.85 -1.42 35.17
N LYS A 205 0.21 -2.01 34.62
CA LYS A 205 0.30 -3.45 34.37
C LYS A 205 0.11 -4.25 35.66
N ALA A 206 0.74 -3.87 36.76
CA ALA A 206 0.62 -4.55 38.05
C ALA A 206 -0.83 -4.50 38.57
N ILE A 207 -1.49 -3.35 38.46
CA ILE A 207 -2.89 -3.17 38.87
C ILE A 207 -3.82 -4.06 38.03
N PHE A 208 -3.71 -4.01 36.70
CA PHE A 208 -4.58 -4.77 35.80
C PHE A 208 -4.36 -6.28 35.87
N THR A 209 -3.20 -6.73 36.36
CA THR A 209 -2.89 -8.16 36.55
C THR A 209 -3.10 -8.65 37.97
N HIS A 210 -3.44 -7.76 38.91
CA HIS A 210 -3.69 -8.13 40.30
C HIS A 210 -5.03 -8.87 40.46
N ASN A 211 -5.03 -10.00 41.17
CA ASN A 211 -6.21 -10.87 41.33
C ASN A 211 -7.43 -10.11 41.90
N LYS A 212 -7.23 -9.26 42.92
CA LYS A 212 -8.31 -8.45 43.49
C LYS A 212 -8.97 -7.51 42.48
N PHE A 213 -8.19 -6.94 41.56
CA PHE A 213 -8.74 -6.08 40.51
C PHE A 213 -9.58 -6.90 39.53
N LYS A 214 -9.13 -8.11 39.18
CA LYS A 214 -9.88 -9.03 38.33
C LYS A 214 -11.22 -9.45 38.94
N GLU A 215 -11.24 -9.83 40.22
CA GLU A 215 -12.46 -10.19 40.96
C GLU A 215 -13.46 -9.03 41.02
N LEU A 216 -12.94 -7.81 41.26
CA LEU A 216 -13.73 -6.60 41.27
C LEU A 216 -14.34 -6.30 39.88
N LEU A 217 -13.57 -6.51 38.81
CA LEU A 217 -14.02 -6.32 37.43
C LEU A 217 -15.09 -7.35 37.02
N GLU A 218 -14.95 -8.61 37.44
CA GLU A 218 -15.98 -9.67 37.24
C GLU A 218 -17.27 -9.36 38.00
N THR A 219 -17.16 -8.83 39.22
CA THR A 219 -18.31 -8.38 40.02
C THR A 219 -19.07 -7.23 39.34
N CYS A 220 -18.34 -6.27 38.76
CA CYS A 220 -18.95 -5.15 38.03
C CYS A 220 -19.61 -5.59 36.72
N LYS A 221 -19.03 -6.54 35.98
CA LYS A 221 -19.61 -7.07 34.73
C LYS A 221 -21.00 -7.68 34.92
N ASN A 222 -21.23 -8.31 36.07
CA ASN A 222 -22.49 -8.98 36.35
C ASN A 222 -23.54 -8.06 37.00
N ASN A 223 -23.21 -6.78 37.26
CA ASN A 223 -24.10 -5.87 37.98
C ASN A 223 -23.90 -4.39 37.59
N PRO A 224 -24.67 -3.85 36.61
CA PRO A 224 -24.44 -2.53 36.05
C PRO A 224 -24.67 -1.35 37.01
N ASN A 225 -25.36 -1.54 38.14
CA ASN A 225 -25.55 -0.50 39.17
C ASN A 225 -24.31 -0.30 40.07
N ASN A 226 -23.31 -1.19 39.97
CA ASN A 226 -22.12 -1.14 40.82
C ASN A 226 -21.01 -0.22 40.30
N THR A 227 -21.06 0.24 39.05
CA THR A 227 -20.03 1.16 38.52
C THR A 227 -20.04 2.49 39.27
N GLN A 228 -21.22 2.96 39.68
CA GLN A 228 -21.37 4.14 40.53
C GLN A 228 -20.85 3.89 41.96
N ALA A 229 -21.15 2.73 42.54
CA ALA A 229 -20.65 2.37 43.86
C ALA A 229 -19.12 2.25 43.86
N LEU A 230 -18.54 1.72 42.79
CA LEU A 230 -17.10 1.65 42.59
C LEU A 230 -16.47 3.03 42.42
N ALA A 231 -17.09 3.92 41.64
CA ALA A 231 -16.63 5.30 41.50
C ALA A 231 -16.59 6.00 42.86
N ASN A 232 -17.65 5.85 43.67
CA ASN A 232 -17.70 6.42 45.01
C ASN A 232 -16.61 5.85 45.93
N ALA A 233 -16.39 4.53 45.93
CA ALA A 233 -15.32 3.90 46.71
C ALA A 233 -13.92 4.35 46.26
N LEU A 234 -13.73 4.60 44.96
CA LEU A 234 -12.47 5.14 44.44
C LEU A 234 -12.27 6.61 44.84
N ASP A 235 -13.33 7.42 44.87
CA ASP A 235 -13.28 8.80 45.34
C ASP A 235 -12.98 8.88 46.84
N GLU A 236 -13.58 8.00 47.64
CA GLU A 236 -13.28 7.87 49.07
C GLU A 236 -11.83 7.43 49.29
N LEU A 237 -11.35 6.44 48.53
CA LEU A 237 -9.94 6.02 48.56
C LEU A 237 -9.01 7.16 48.15
N LYS A 238 -9.35 7.92 47.11
CA LYS A 238 -8.57 9.08 46.65
C LYS A 238 -8.49 10.15 47.73
N ALA A 239 -9.60 10.48 48.39
CA ALA A 239 -9.63 11.41 49.50
C ALA A 239 -8.76 10.96 50.67
N LEU A 240 -8.63 9.64 50.85
CA LEU A 240 -7.78 8.98 51.84
C LEU A 240 -6.29 9.19 51.57
N ILE A 241 -5.83 8.96 50.33
CA ILE A 241 -4.42 9.11 49.93
C ILE A 241 -3.98 10.56 49.72
N THR A 242 -4.91 11.50 49.53
CA THR A 242 -4.59 12.93 49.35
C THR A 242 -4.82 13.78 50.59
N CYS A 243 -5.18 13.19 51.75
CA CYS A 243 -5.43 13.98 52.96
C CYS A 243 -4.13 14.45 53.64
N GLY A 244 -4.22 15.48 54.50
CA GLY A 244 -3.06 16.01 55.22
C GLY A 244 -2.49 15.04 56.26
N SER A 245 -1.25 15.26 56.69
CA SER A 245 -0.63 14.48 57.78
C SER A 245 -1.46 14.59 59.06
N GLY A 246 -2.00 13.48 59.55
CA GLY A 246 -2.87 13.40 60.73
C GLY A 246 -4.27 12.84 60.41
N ASP A 247 -4.82 13.12 59.22
CA ASP A 247 -6.18 12.71 58.84
C ASP A 247 -6.27 11.27 58.31
N HIS A 248 -5.13 10.70 57.88
CA HIS A 248 -5.10 9.40 57.23
C HIS A 248 -5.64 8.28 58.11
N ALA A 249 -5.22 8.21 59.38
CA ALA A 249 -5.66 7.15 60.29
C ALA A 249 -7.17 7.20 60.58
N THR A 250 -7.71 8.40 60.76
CA THR A 250 -9.14 8.62 61.01
C THR A 250 -9.97 8.30 59.77
N LYS A 251 -9.53 8.75 58.59
CA LYS A 251 -10.22 8.44 57.33
C LYS A 251 -10.10 6.96 56.96
N LEU A 252 -9.01 6.29 57.35
CA LEU A 252 -8.81 4.86 57.08
C LEU A 252 -9.69 3.98 57.96
N GLN A 253 -10.04 4.44 59.16
CA GLN A 253 -11.02 3.76 60.01
C GLN A 253 -12.47 3.93 59.53
N ALA A 254 -12.75 4.99 58.77
CA ALA A 254 -14.07 5.29 58.24
C ALA A 254 -14.36 4.61 56.89
N PHE A 255 -13.32 4.16 56.20
CA PHE A 255 -13.36 3.46 54.91
C PHE A 255 -13.36 1.94 55.10
#